data_AF-G0QN30-F1
#
_entry.id   AF-G0QN30-F1
#
_cell.length_a   1.000
_cell.length_b   1.000
_cell.length_c   1.000
_cell.angle_alpha   90.00
_cell.angle_beta   90.00
_cell.angle_gamma   90.00
#
_symmetry.space_group_name_H-M   'P 1'
#
loop_
_entity.id
_entity.type
_entity.pdbx_description
1 polymer ?
#
loop_
_entity_poly.entity_id
_entity_poly.type
_entity_poly.pdbx_seq_one_letter_code
_entity_poly.pdbx_strand_id
1 'polypeptide(L)'
;MEKQQAAGSVWNVNSWHWEQKNYTSQANKILEEIFLSLNLEQDGIQIKHSKIKSITGDAEINVRKGKQILCYDFNIEVEFIGQNQEEECEGYYKVHGINPDDDDFEVDHITLNSKNKCGEMTKKILLKKLKGELTKVLKDLPKKIAQYENDPEKIKQNELLRQQNLQATQKARQEKGQEKELIFLEQRQKEMEMKQQFALKQ
;
A
#
# COMPACT_ATOMS: atom_id res chain seq x y z
N MET A 1 -12.93 -7.79 -22.61
CA MET A 1 -12.48 -6.99 -21.45
C MET A 1 -11.01 -6.68 -21.66
N GLU A 2 -10.66 -5.42 -21.95
CA GLU A 2 -9.26 -5.00 -21.97
C GLU A 2 -8.64 -5.30 -20.61
N LYS A 3 -7.53 -6.04 -20.59
CA LYS A 3 -6.74 -6.20 -19.37
C LYS A 3 -6.13 -4.84 -19.08
N GLN A 4 -6.63 -4.16 -18.06
CA GLN A 4 -6.02 -2.94 -17.54
C GLN A 4 -4.55 -3.23 -17.22
N GLN A 5 -3.67 -2.60 -17.98
CA GLN A 5 -2.24 -2.73 -17.81
C GLN A 5 -1.84 -1.87 -16.62
N ALA A 6 -1.29 -2.49 -15.58
CA ALA A 6 -0.74 -1.75 -14.46
C ALA A 6 0.42 -0.88 -14.95
N ALA A 7 0.23 0.44 -14.96
CA ALA A 7 1.22 1.37 -15.44
C ALA A 7 2.12 1.81 -14.27
N GLY A 8 3.43 1.58 -14.42
CA GLY A 8 4.46 2.14 -13.53
C GLY A 8 4.51 3.67 -13.57
N SER A 9 5.43 4.24 -12.81
CA SER A 9 5.78 5.66 -12.82
C SER A 9 6.26 6.13 -14.19
N VAL A 10 6.17 7.44 -14.40
CA VAL A 10 6.54 8.14 -15.65
C VAL A 10 7.94 7.78 -16.16
N TRP A 11 8.89 7.59 -15.25
CA TRP A 11 10.28 7.28 -15.58
C TRP A 11 10.50 5.79 -15.87
N ASN A 12 9.57 4.92 -15.49
CA ASN A 12 9.64 3.47 -15.67
C ASN A 12 9.04 3.05 -17.00
N VAL A 13 9.71 3.46 -18.08
CA VAL A 13 9.29 3.17 -19.45
C VAL A 13 9.15 1.65 -19.64
N ASN A 14 8.00 1.21 -20.16
CA ASN A 14 7.64 -0.20 -20.34
C ASN A 14 7.65 -1.07 -19.07
N SER A 15 7.70 -0.48 -17.87
CA SER A 15 7.84 -1.21 -16.60
C SER A 15 9.06 -2.16 -16.58
N TRP A 16 10.17 -1.75 -17.18
CA TRP A 16 11.43 -2.51 -17.21
C TRP A 16 12.30 -2.31 -15.97
N HIS A 17 12.14 -1.19 -15.27
CA HIS A 17 12.79 -0.94 -14.00
C HIS A 17 11.93 -1.47 -12.85
N TRP A 18 12.57 -2.00 -11.83
CA TRP A 18 11.89 -2.35 -10.58
C TRP A 18 11.28 -1.08 -10.00
N GLU A 19 9.99 -1.15 -9.70
CA GLU A 19 9.26 -0.08 -9.04
C GLU A 19 8.33 -0.68 -8.00
N GLN A 20 8.54 -0.22 -6.77
CA GLN A 20 7.81 -0.62 -5.58
C GLN A 20 7.08 0.61 -5.07
N LYS A 21 5.77 0.47 -4.86
CA LYS A 21 4.94 1.50 -4.26
C LYS A 21 4.53 1.02 -2.88
N ASN A 22 4.70 1.87 -1.87
CA ASN A 22 4.25 1.58 -0.50
C ASN A 22 2.71 1.75 -0.40
N TYR A 23 2.03 0.72 0.10
CA TYR A 23 0.59 0.68 0.37
C TYR A 23 0.26 0.49 1.85
N THR A 24 1.25 0.44 2.74
CA THR A 24 1.06 0.18 4.17
C THR A 24 -0.03 1.05 4.78
N SER A 25 0.00 2.37 4.51
CA SER A 25 -1.01 3.30 5.06
C SER A 25 -2.43 2.97 4.58
N GLN A 26 -2.59 2.56 3.33
CA GLN A 26 -3.90 2.23 2.78
C GLN A 26 -4.38 0.85 3.26
N ALA A 27 -3.48 -0.13 3.29
CA ALA A 27 -3.77 -1.46 3.81
C ALA A 27 -4.21 -1.38 5.28
N ASN A 28 -3.54 -0.56 6.10
CA ASN A 28 -3.92 -0.34 7.50
C ASN A 28 -5.37 0.16 7.63
N LYS A 29 -5.80 1.13 6.81
CA LYS A 29 -7.18 1.64 6.82
C LYS A 29 -8.19 0.56 6.43
N ILE A 30 -7.91 -0.19 5.36
CA ILE A 30 -8.82 -1.25 4.88
C ILE A 30 -8.92 -2.37 5.91
N LEU A 31 -7.81 -2.74 6.55
CA LEU A 31 -7.78 -3.71 7.64
C LEU A 31 -8.61 -3.22 8.82
N GLU A 32 -8.42 -1.98 9.25
CA GLU A 32 -9.20 -1.37 10.33
C GLU A 32 -10.70 -1.43 10.05
N GLU A 33 -11.14 -1.05 8.84
CA GLU A 33 -12.54 -1.16 8.41
C GLU A 33 -13.05 -2.60 8.43
N ILE A 34 -12.25 -3.56 7.93
CA ILE A 34 -12.60 -4.99 7.89
C ILE A 34 -12.86 -5.51 9.31
N PHE A 35 -11.91 -5.31 10.22
CA PHE A 35 -11.99 -5.85 11.57
C PHE A 35 -13.12 -5.20 12.38
N LEU A 36 -13.29 -3.88 12.28
CA LEU A 36 -14.36 -3.17 13.00
C LEU A 36 -15.76 -3.47 12.45
N SER A 37 -15.88 -3.83 11.17
CA SER A 37 -17.16 -4.25 10.57
C SER A 37 -17.60 -5.66 11.00
N LEU A 38 -16.68 -6.46 11.55
CA LEU A 38 -16.94 -7.85 11.90
C LEU A 38 -17.76 -7.91 13.20
N ASN A 39 -18.93 -8.52 13.12
CA ASN A 39 -19.79 -8.77 14.27
C ASN A 39 -20.10 -10.26 14.34
N LEU A 40 -20.00 -10.85 15.53
CA LEU A 40 -20.32 -12.25 15.76
C LEU A 40 -21.51 -12.35 16.71
N GLU A 41 -22.43 -13.25 16.42
CA GLU A 41 -23.54 -13.57 17.32
C GLU A 41 -23.68 -15.08 17.43
N GLN A 42 -23.72 -15.58 18.67
CA GLN A 42 -23.98 -16.99 18.96
C GLN A 42 -24.45 -17.16 20.40
N ASP A 43 -25.40 -18.08 20.62
CA ASP A 43 -25.85 -18.50 21.96
C ASP A 43 -26.30 -17.31 22.85
N GLY A 44 -26.89 -16.28 22.24
CA GLY A 44 -27.35 -15.07 22.93
C GLY A 44 -26.25 -14.08 23.29
N ILE A 45 -25.02 -14.29 22.83
CA ILE A 45 -23.88 -13.40 23.01
C ILE A 45 -23.58 -12.69 21.69
N GLN A 46 -23.50 -11.36 21.77
CA GLN A 46 -23.05 -10.50 20.68
C GLN A 46 -21.63 -10.05 20.95
N ILE A 47 -20.75 -10.19 19.97
CA ILE A 47 -19.36 -9.76 20.03
C ILE A 47 -19.14 -8.71 18.95
N LYS A 48 -18.72 -7.53 19.39
CA LYS A 48 -18.37 -6.40 18.53
C LYS A 48 -16.90 -6.06 18.70
N HIS A 49 -16.21 -5.79 17.60
CA HIS A 49 -14.84 -5.30 17.64
C HIS A 49 -14.88 -3.78 17.86
N SER A 50 -14.36 -3.33 18.99
CA SER A 50 -14.49 -1.94 19.43
C SER A 50 -13.41 -1.06 18.83
N LYS A 51 -12.16 -1.54 18.81
CA LYS A 51 -11.01 -0.75 18.41
C LYS A 51 -9.85 -1.63 17.93
N ILE A 52 -9.09 -1.12 16.97
CA ILE A 52 -7.77 -1.67 16.64
C ILE A 52 -6.72 -1.02 17.55
N LYS A 53 -6.04 -1.84 18.35
CA LYS A 53 -5.01 -1.37 19.28
C LYS A 53 -3.68 -1.15 18.58
N SER A 54 -3.30 -2.05 17.67
CA SER A 54 -2.14 -1.87 16.82
C SER A 54 -2.25 -2.67 15.53
N ILE A 55 -1.64 -2.14 14.47
CA ILE A 55 -1.38 -2.84 13.20
C ILE A 55 0.12 -2.71 12.96
N THR A 56 0.83 -3.83 12.87
CA THR A 56 2.26 -3.87 12.58
C THR A 56 2.51 -4.72 11.35
N GLY A 57 3.27 -4.18 10.40
CA GLY A 57 3.51 -4.82 9.12
C GLY A 57 3.61 -3.82 7.98
N ASP A 58 3.67 -4.35 6.78
CA ASP A 58 3.83 -3.56 5.57
C ASP A 58 3.07 -4.17 4.38
N ALA A 59 2.75 -3.28 3.44
CA ALA A 59 2.15 -3.65 2.18
C ALA A 59 2.81 -2.88 1.05
N GLU A 60 3.07 -3.57 -0.05
CA GLU A 60 3.66 -3.00 -1.24
C GLU A 60 3.07 -3.60 -2.50
N ILE A 61 3.02 -2.77 -3.54
CA ILE A 61 2.65 -3.21 -4.88
C ILE A 61 3.87 -3.04 -5.78
N ASN A 62 4.27 -4.17 -6.37
CA ASN A 62 5.34 -4.26 -7.34
C ASN A 62 4.75 -4.42 -8.74
N VAL A 63 5.21 -3.61 -9.71
CA VAL A 63 4.78 -3.75 -11.12
C VAL A 63 5.85 -4.49 -11.91
N ARG A 64 5.53 -5.70 -12.37
CA ARG A 64 6.45 -6.54 -13.14
C ARG A 64 5.79 -7.12 -14.37
N LYS A 65 6.39 -6.93 -15.54
CA LYS A 65 5.88 -7.44 -16.84
C LYS A 65 4.40 -7.06 -17.08
N GLY A 66 4.01 -5.84 -16.69
CA GLY A 66 2.63 -5.34 -16.80
C GLY A 66 1.63 -5.94 -15.81
N LYS A 67 2.08 -6.66 -14.79
CA LYS A 67 1.24 -7.21 -13.70
C LYS A 67 1.58 -6.54 -12.38
N GLN A 68 0.55 -6.26 -11.57
CA GLN A 68 0.71 -5.91 -10.17
C GLN A 68 0.88 -7.17 -9.34
N ILE A 69 1.89 -7.17 -8.49
CA ILE A 69 2.15 -8.18 -7.47
C ILE A 69 2.01 -7.46 -6.14
N LEU A 70 0.97 -7.80 -5.39
CA LEU A 70 0.73 -7.28 -4.05
C LEU A 70 1.43 -8.20 -3.07
N CYS A 71 2.31 -7.64 -2.25
CA CYS A 71 2.94 -8.31 -1.12
C CYS A 71 2.47 -7.60 0.15
N TYR A 72 2.05 -8.34 1.16
CA TYR A 72 1.80 -7.79 2.48
C TYR A 72 2.01 -8.84 3.57
N ASP A 73 2.37 -8.38 4.75
CA ASP A 73 2.39 -9.18 5.97
C ASP A 73 1.97 -8.27 7.14
N PHE A 74 0.92 -8.66 7.85
CA PHE A 74 0.39 -7.90 8.98
C PHE A 74 0.14 -8.74 10.22
N ASN A 75 0.43 -8.12 11.36
CA ASN A 75 -0.01 -8.54 12.68
C ASN A 75 -0.92 -7.46 13.26
N ILE A 76 -2.03 -7.88 13.88
CA ILE A 76 -3.06 -6.96 14.36
C ILE A 76 -3.48 -7.33 15.77
N GLU A 77 -3.58 -6.34 16.64
CA GLU A 77 -4.17 -6.47 17.97
C GLU A 77 -5.53 -5.75 18.00
N VAL A 78 -6.58 -6.48 18.37
CA VAL A 78 -7.96 -6.01 18.29
C VAL A 78 -8.63 -6.12 19.65
N GLU A 79 -9.28 -5.05 20.07
CA GLU A 79 -10.15 -5.01 21.24
C GLU A 79 -11.59 -5.36 20.84
N PHE A 80 -12.26 -6.12 21.70
CA PHE A 80 -13.63 -6.54 21.51
C PHE A 80 -14.47 -6.38 22.77
N ILE A 81 -15.77 -6.27 22.55
CA ILE A 81 -16.82 -6.22 23.57
C ILE A 81 -17.76 -7.39 23.30
N GLY A 82 -17.88 -8.29 24.28
CA GLY A 82 -18.87 -9.36 24.29
C GLY A 82 -19.99 -9.03 25.28
N GLN A 83 -21.24 -9.09 24.85
CA GLN A 83 -22.39 -8.76 25.69
C GLN A 83 -23.50 -9.80 25.56
N ASN A 84 -24.22 -10.04 26.66
CA ASN A 84 -25.51 -10.72 26.68
C ASN A 84 -26.56 -9.78 27.33
N GLN A 85 -27.73 -10.30 27.69
CA GLN A 85 -28.80 -9.48 28.28
C GLN A 85 -28.49 -8.95 29.70
N GLU A 86 -27.53 -9.52 30.40
CA GLU A 86 -27.26 -9.28 31.83
C GLU A 86 -25.86 -8.71 32.10
N GLU A 87 -24.87 -9.11 31.31
CA GLU A 87 -23.44 -8.91 31.54
C GLU A 87 -22.72 -8.48 30.25
N GLU A 88 -21.73 -7.61 30.42
CA GLU A 88 -20.79 -7.21 29.38
C GLU A 88 -19.37 -7.66 29.77
N CYS A 89 -18.53 -7.92 28.77
CA CYS A 89 -17.12 -8.24 28.95
C CYS A 89 -16.30 -7.56 27.86
N GLU A 90 -15.12 -7.09 28.25
CA GLU A 90 -14.14 -6.53 27.32
C GLU A 90 -12.92 -7.44 27.27
N GLY A 91 -12.25 -7.44 26.13
CA GLY A 91 -11.03 -8.20 25.94
C GLY A 91 -10.29 -7.80 24.68
N TYR A 92 -9.21 -8.53 24.40
CA TYR A 92 -8.47 -8.37 23.16
C TYR A 92 -7.98 -9.73 22.64
N TYR A 93 -7.66 -9.78 21.35
CA TYR A 93 -6.95 -10.89 20.72
C TYR A 93 -5.92 -10.35 19.73
N LYS A 94 -5.01 -11.23 19.31
CA LYS A 94 -4.04 -10.91 18.27
C LYS A 94 -4.20 -11.85 17.09
N VAL A 95 -3.93 -11.30 15.90
CA VAL A 95 -3.89 -12.04 14.64
C VAL A 95 -2.51 -11.87 14.06
N HIS A 96 -1.89 -12.99 13.69
CA HIS A 96 -0.50 -13.05 13.23
C HIS A 96 -0.41 -13.63 11.83
N GLY A 97 0.48 -13.07 11.01
CA GLY A 97 0.82 -13.59 9.68
C GLY A 97 -0.28 -13.43 8.64
N ILE A 98 -0.99 -12.30 8.62
CA ILE A 98 -1.96 -12.00 7.56
C ILE A 98 -1.20 -11.69 6.28
N ASN A 99 -1.21 -12.61 5.31
CA ASN A 99 -0.44 -12.54 4.07
C ASN A 99 -1.33 -12.85 2.83
N PRO A 100 -0.85 -12.62 1.59
CA PRO A 100 -1.62 -12.90 0.37
C PRO A 100 -1.50 -14.33 -0.15
N ASP A 101 -0.55 -15.12 0.35
CA ASP A 101 -0.18 -16.42 -0.19
C ASP A 101 -1.08 -17.53 0.35
N ASP A 102 -1.42 -17.47 1.64
CA ASP A 102 -2.27 -18.43 2.33
C ASP A 102 -3.24 -17.77 3.33
N ASP A 103 -4.34 -18.48 3.61
CA ASP A 103 -5.30 -18.13 4.66
C ASP A 103 -4.84 -18.68 6.04
N ASP A 104 -3.53 -18.90 6.25
CA ASP A 104 -3.00 -19.64 7.42
C ASP A 104 -2.58 -18.76 8.59
N PHE A 105 -3.17 -17.57 8.70
CA PHE A 105 -2.97 -16.70 9.85
C PHE A 105 -3.37 -17.39 11.17
N GLU A 106 -2.69 -17.00 12.24
CA GLU A 106 -2.93 -17.49 13.59
C GLU A 106 -3.71 -16.46 14.41
N VAL A 107 -4.68 -16.93 15.19
CA VAL A 107 -5.43 -16.11 16.14
C VAL A 107 -5.07 -16.57 17.54
N ASP A 108 -4.44 -15.70 18.33
CA ASP A 108 -3.94 -16.03 19.66
C ASP A 108 -4.23 -14.92 20.70
N HIS A 109 -3.66 -15.08 21.90
CA HIS A 109 -3.74 -14.10 23.00
C HIS A 109 -5.15 -13.63 23.38
N ILE A 110 -6.19 -14.44 23.15
CA ILE A 110 -7.58 -14.10 23.51
C ILE A 110 -7.69 -13.97 25.04
N THR A 111 -7.74 -12.72 25.48
CA THR A 111 -7.67 -12.32 26.89
C THR A 111 -8.89 -11.48 27.24
N LEU A 112 -9.42 -11.68 28.45
CA LEU A 112 -10.55 -10.94 28.99
C LEU A 112 -10.05 -9.99 30.08
N ASN A 113 -10.58 -8.78 30.12
CA ASN A 113 -10.27 -7.80 31.17
C ASN A 113 -10.94 -8.16 32.50
N SER A 114 -12.11 -8.81 32.44
CA SER A 114 -12.88 -9.25 33.61
C SER A 114 -13.31 -10.71 33.48
N LYS A 115 -13.33 -11.43 34.60
CA LYS A 115 -13.75 -12.84 34.65
C LYS A 115 -15.23 -12.92 35.02
N ASN A 116 -16.08 -13.08 34.01
CA ASN A 116 -17.52 -13.34 34.17
C ASN A 116 -17.97 -14.48 33.23
N LYS A 117 -19.19 -14.97 33.44
CA LYS A 117 -19.73 -16.09 32.63
C LYS A 117 -19.88 -15.68 31.17
N CYS A 118 -20.31 -14.44 30.91
CA CYS A 118 -20.38 -13.87 29.56
C CYS A 118 -19.01 -13.90 28.85
N GLY A 119 -17.94 -13.52 29.55
CA GLY A 119 -16.58 -13.53 29.03
C GLY A 119 -16.06 -14.91 28.68
N GLU A 120 -16.28 -15.91 29.53
CA GLU A 120 -15.85 -17.28 29.24
C GLU A 120 -16.56 -17.86 28.01
N MET A 121 -17.85 -17.57 27.84
CA MET A 121 -18.61 -17.98 26.66
C MET A 121 -18.15 -17.21 25.41
N THR A 122 -17.91 -15.90 25.52
CA THR A 122 -17.36 -15.06 24.45
C THR A 122 -16.02 -15.61 23.95
N LYS A 123 -15.11 -15.96 24.87
CA LYS A 123 -13.83 -16.57 24.53
C LYS A 123 -13.98 -17.89 23.77
N LYS A 124 -14.93 -18.74 24.16
CA LYS A 124 -15.23 -20.00 23.44
C LYS A 124 -15.76 -19.75 22.03
N ILE A 125 -16.62 -18.75 21.86
CA ILE A 125 -17.15 -18.36 20.55
C ILE A 125 -16.02 -17.87 19.64
N LEU A 126 -15.15 -16.99 20.15
CA LEU A 126 -13.98 -16.49 19.41
C LEU A 126 -13.07 -17.62 18.96
N LEU A 127 -12.68 -18.53 19.86
CA LEU A 127 -11.81 -19.68 19.53
C LEU A 127 -12.39 -20.57 18.43
N LYS A 128 -13.72 -20.72 18.37
CA LYS A 128 -14.37 -21.62 17.42
C LYS A 128 -14.69 -20.97 16.08
N LYS A 129 -15.10 -19.69 16.07
CA LYS A 129 -15.66 -19.03 14.88
C LYS A 129 -14.78 -17.93 14.29
N LEU A 130 -13.95 -17.27 15.09
CA LEU A 130 -13.26 -16.06 14.65
C LEU A 130 -12.37 -16.32 13.42
N LYS A 131 -11.56 -17.38 13.43
CA LYS A 131 -10.70 -17.74 12.28
C LYS A 131 -11.52 -17.91 11.00
N GLY A 132 -12.63 -18.66 11.08
CA GLY A 132 -13.49 -18.91 9.92
C GLY A 132 -14.16 -17.66 9.35
N GLU A 133 -14.61 -16.73 10.20
CA GLU A 133 -15.19 -15.45 9.74
C GLU A 133 -14.11 -14.51 9.21
N LEU A 134 -12.95 -14.40 9.86
CA LEU A 134 -11.83 -13.60 9.36
C LEU A 134 -11.36 -14.08 7.99
N THR A 135 -11.25 -15.39 7.77
CA THR A 135 -10.89 -15.97 6.46
C THR A 135 -11.86 -15.53 5.37
N LYS A 136 -13.16 -15.39 5.67
CA LYS A 136 -14.13 -14.93 4.66
C LYS A 136 -13.93 -13.47 4.31
N VAL A 137 -13.71 -12.61 5.31
CA VAL A 137 -13.61 -11.15 5.09
C VAL A 137 -12.24 -10.76 4.52
N LEU A 138 -11.16 -11.42 4.95
CA LEU A 138 -9.79 -11.15 4.48
C LEU A 138 -9.56 -11.62 3.04
N LYS A 139 -10.32 -12.57 2.50
CA LYS A 139 -10.24 -13.01 1.09
C LYS A 139 -10.42 -11.89 0.08
N ASP A 140 -11.16 -10.85 0.43
CA ASP A 140 -11.40 -9.70 -0.44
C ASP A 140 -10.40 -8.56 -0.21
N LEU A 141 -9.48 -8.67 0.76
CA LEU A 141 -8.45 -7.66 1.04
C LEU A 141 -7.59 -7.35 -0.19
N PRO A 142 -7.04 -8.32 -0.94
CA PRO A 142 -6.27 -8.02 -2.15
C PRO A 142 -7.07 -7.26 -3.19
N LYS A 143 -8.36 -7.58 -3.35
CA LYS A 143 -9.24 -6.91 -4.30
C LYS A 143 -9.53 -5.47 -3.87
N LYS A 144 -9.78 -5.23 -2.58
CA LYS A 144 -10.00 -3.88 -2.04
C LYS A 144 -8.76 -3.00 -2.19
N ILE A 145 -7.57 -3.55 -1.91
CA ILE A 145 -6.30 -2.84 -2.12
C ILE A 145 -6.09 -2.52 -3.62
N ALA A 146 -6.38 -3.48 -4.50
CA ALA A 146 -6.27 -3.27 -5.95
C ALA A 146 -7.30 -2.25 -6.49
N GLN A 147 -8.51 -2.19 -5.95
CA GLN A 147 -9.51 -1.18 -6.32
C GLN A 147 -9.05 0.24 -6.02
N TYR A 148 -8.33 0.46 -4.91
CA TYR A 148 -7.76 1.77 -4.60
C TYR A 148 -6.73 2.25 -5.64
N GLU A 149 -6.05 1.34 -6.35
CA GLU A 149 -5.14 1.75 -7.43
C GLU A 149 -5.88 2.16 -8.71
N ASN A 150 -7.12 1.72 -8.86
CA ASN A 150 -7.96 2.03 -10.02
C ASN A 150 -8.91 3.20 -9.76
N ASP A 151 -8.71 3.95 -8.67
CA ASP A 151 -9.49 5.14 -8.36
C ASP A 151 -9.32 6.21 -9.46
N PRO A 152 -10.41 6.66 -10.12
CA PRO A 152 -10.36 7.66 -11.18
C PRO A 152 -9.66 8.97 -10.79
N GLU A 153 -9.78 9.41 -9.54
CA GLU A 153 -9.14 10.64 -9.08
C GLU A 153 -7.62 10.46 -9.00
N LYS A 154 -7.18 9.33 -8.48
CA LYS A 154 -5.76 8.97 -8.41
C LYS A 154 -5.16 8.80 -9.80
N ILE A 155 -5.91 8.20 -10.73
CA ILE A 155 -5.49 8.08 -12.14
C ILE A 155 -5.28 9.47 -12.75
N LYS A 156 -6.22 10.40 -12.58
CA LYS A 156 -6.09 11.78 -13.09
C LYS A 156 -4.91 12.52 -12.47
N GLN A 157 -4.69 12.39 -11.16
CA GLN A 157 -3.54 13.00 -10.50
C GLN A 157 -2.22 12.43 -11.02
N ASN A 158 -2.15 11.11 -11.19
CA ASN A 158 -0.99 10.45 -11.79
C ASN A 158 -0.76 10.95 -13.22
N GLU A 159 -1.79 11.06 -14.05
CA GLU A 159 -1.71 11.61 -15.41
C GLU A 159 -1.19 13.05 -15.44
N LEU A 160 -1.70 13.91 -14.56
CA LEU A 160 -1.24 15.30 -14.45
C LEU A 160 0.24 15.36 -14.08
N LEU A 161 0.65 14.57 -13.08
CA LEU A 161 2.04 14.46 -12.68
C LEU A 161 2.91 13.91 -13.83
N ARG A 162 2.38 12.99 -14.65
CA ARG A 162 3.06 12.53 -15.87
C ARG A 162 3.30 13.67 -16.84
N GLN A 163 2.28 14.48 -17.12
CA GLN A 163 2.40 15.61 -18.03
C GLN A 163 3.41 16.64 -17.54
N GLN A 164 3.38 16.99 -16.25
CA GLN A 164 4.34 17.92 -15.64
C GLN A 164 5.78 17.40 -15.72
N ASN A 165 6.01 16.13 -15.41
CA ASN A 165 7.33 15.51 -15.48
C ASN A 165 7.88 15.45 -16.93
N LEU A 166 7.01 15.17 -17.90
CA LEU A 166 7.37 15.19 -19.32
C LEU A 166 7.77 16.61 -19.76
N GLN A 167 6.99 17.62 -19.40
CA GLN A 167 7.30 19.02 -19.69
C GLN A 167 8.62 19.45 -19.05
N ALA A 168 8.84 19.13 -17.77
CA ALA A 168 10.08 19.43 -17.08
C ALA A 168 11.29 18.76 -17.74
N THR A 169 11.15 17.49 -18.15
CA THR A 169 12.22 16.75 -18.86
C THR A 169 12.53 17.35 -20.23
N GLN A 170 11.50 17.76 -20.99
CA GLN A 170 11.70 18.42 -22.29
C GLN A 170 12.41 19.76 -22.13
N LYS A 171 12.00 20.56 -21.13
CA LYS A 171 12.60 21.86 -20.85
C LYS A 171 14.08 21.73 -20.46
N ALA A 172 14.39 20.80 -19.54
CA ALA A 172 15.77 20.51 -19.16
C ALA A 172 16.65 20.02 -20.32
N ARG A 173 16.07 19.26 -21.28
CA ARG A 173 16.78 18.85 -22.50
C ARG A 173 17.06 20.03 -23.43
N GLN A 174 16.10 20.95 -23.58
CA GLN A 174 16.27 22.16 -24.39
C GLN A 174 17.34 23.09 -23.79
N GLU A 175 17.28 23.35 -22.48
CA GLU A 175 18.26 24.17 -21.76
C GLU A 175 19.68 23.59 -21.89
N LYS A 176 19.85 22.29 -21.63
CA LYS A 176 21.15 21.61 -21.85
C LYS A 176 21.60 21.63 -23.31
N GLY A 177 20.68 21.62 -24.26
CA GLY A 177 20.99 21.74 -25.69
C GLY A 177 21.58 23.11 -26.01
N GLN A 178 20.94 24.18 -25.52
CA GLN A 178 21.40 25.56 -25.67
C GLN A 178 22.76 25.79 -25.01
N GLU A 179 22.97 25.28 -23.80
CA GLU A 179 24.26 25.36 -23.10
C GLU A 179 25.39 24.70 -23.90
N LYS A 180 25.14 23.50 -24.45
CA LYS A 180 26.13 22.80 -25.28
C LYS A 180 26.47 23.58 -26.56
N GLU A 181 25.49 24.22 -27.17
CA GLU A 181 25.69 25.03 -28.37
C GLU A 181 26.52 26.29 -28.07
N LEU A 182 26.24 26.97 -26.95
CA LEU A 182 27.03 28.10 -26.45
C LEU A 182 28.49 27.70 -26.20
N ILE A 183 28.72 26.59 -25.48
CA ILE A 183 30.08 26.06 -25.22
C ILE A 183 30.80 25.75 -26.54
N PHE A 184 30.11 25.15 -27.50
CA PHE A 184 30.69 24.81 -28.80
C PHE A 184 31.08 26.08 -29.60
N LEU A 185 30.22 27.11 -29.62
CA LEU A 185 30.51 28.38 -30.29
C LEU A 185 31.71 29.09 -29.65
N GLU A 186 31.79 29.10 -28.32
CA GLU A 186 32.90 29.71 -27.58
C GLU A 186 34.23 28.97 -27.86
N GLN A 187 34.20 27.63 -27.89
CA GLN A 187 35.38 26.83 -28.28
C GLN A 187 35.83 27.13 -29.71
N ARG A 188 34.89 27.20 -30.67
CA ARG A 188 35.19 27.51 -32.07
C ARG A 188 35.79 28.90 -32.25
N GLN A 189 35.32 29.90 -31.49
CA GLN A 189 35.90 31.25 -31.49
C GLN A 189 37.34 31.24 -30.96
N LYS A 190 37.58 30.59 -29.80
CA LYS A 190 38.93 30.43 -29.24
C LYS A 190 39.90 29.75 -30.20
N GLU A 191 39.45 28.73 -30.93
CA GLU A 191 40.27 28.08 -31.96
C GLU A 191 40.61 29.01 -33.13
N MET A 192 39.66 29.81 -33.60
CA MET A 192 39.90 30.79 -34.67
C MET A 192 40.89 31.87 -34.22
N GLU A 193 40.73 32.41 -33.02
CA GLU A 193 41.65 33.39 -32.44
C GLU A 193 43.05 32.82 -32.28
N MET A 194 43.18 31.58 -31.80
CA MET A 194 44.47 30.90 -31.66
C MET A 194 45.16 30.71 -33.01
N LYS A 195 44.41 30.32 -34.05
CA LYS A 195 44.93 30.19 -35.43
C LYS A 195 45.40 31.54 -35.99
N GLN A 196 44.64 32.61 -35.77
CA GLN A 196 45.02 33.96 -36.20
C GLN A 196 46.29 34.45 -35.48
N GLN A 197 46.39 34.25 -34.16
CA GLN A 197 47.59 34.62 -33.41
C GLN A 197 48.82 33.82 -33.85
N PHE A 198 48.65 32.54 -34.19
CA PHE A 198 49.75 31.74 -34.72
C PHE A 198 50.21 32.25 -36.10
N ALA A 199 49.28 32.60 -36.99
CA ALA A 199 49.59 33.14 -38.31
C ALA A 199 50.30 34.51 -38.24
N LEU A 200 49.99 35.35 -37.25
CA LEU A 200 50.63 36.66 -37.06
C LEU A 200 52.04 36.58 -36.46
N LYS A 201 52.44 35.43 -35.92
CA LYS A 201 53.77 35.20 -35.33
C LYS A 201 54.76 34.53 -36.29
N GLN A 202 54.33 34.16 -37.51
CA GLN A 202 55.19 33.69 -38.60
C GLN A 202 55.48 34.83 -39.58
#